data_AF-A0A7C5C229-F1
#
_entry.id   AF-A0A7C5C229-F1
#
_cell.length_a   1.000
_cell.length_b   1.000
_cell.length_c   1.000
_cell.angle_alpha   90.00
_cell.angle_beta   90.00
_cell.angle_gamma   90.00
#
_symmetry.space_group_name_H-M   'P 1'
#
loop_
_entity.id
_entity.type
_entity.pdbx_description
1 polymer ?
#
loop_
_entity_poly.entity_id
_entity_poly.type
_entity_poly.pdbx_seq_one_letter_code
_entity_poly.pdbx_strand_id
1 'polypeptide(L)'
;MSKKGSVSARRLTELGGRNATALQTEDLRVLVDDQGGMVSELSSRYERGYLNAHWLPWFRGNGGGDFDPAKHGSFWKAKLLYHLAGNFPCVPNFGPDHTVDGVFLPPHGWSANEEWKFQSLHTDEERGLAYALSTMESPDSKMPLVFRKIDAIQGGDPVHYTSMEVQNRGNTPIEINIAWHNTVGAPFLEAGCRISGAADRWTTPPAGGEFDTTTRLAQGADFKTLQKAPLRNGGAADISVVPGMIGYTDMAVGAIPAQADTGWSAVVNPALKMAYICLFPGPHGRLENEIGLTFNALWMQYGGRPFTPWAPFEGGSDLTYCLGTENSVGAYAYGLAYAREHRKILDAPTTVTIPPQSSRILRYGTLFAPYGGSVLDSGVSHIAVEERKIICEGTGGKATFSADGNFQLLKDLEKRIG
;
A
#
# COMPACT_ATOMS: atom_id res chain seq x y z
N MET A 1 -13.44 -4.16 -33.57
CA MET A 1 -12.77 -3.31 -32.56
C MET A 1 -13.83 -2.94 -31.53
N SER A 2 -13.75 -3.49 -30.32
CA SER A 2 -14.63 -3.12 -29.21
C SER A 2 -14.44 -1.63 -28.91
N LYS A 3 -15.52 -0.85 -28.73
CA LYS A 3 -15.42 0.51 -28.17
C LYS A 3 -14.68 0.37 -26.84
N LYS A 4 -13.50 0.98 -26.71
CA LYS A 4 -12.86 1.13 -25.42
C LYS A 4 -13.79 2.01 -24.57
N GLY A 5 -14.13 1.54 -23.37
CA GLY A 5 -15.09 2.22 -22.48
C GLY A 5 -14.68 3.67 -22.20
N SER A 6 -15.65 4.50 -21.82
CA SER A 6 -15.39 5.91 -21.49
C SER A 6 -14.40 6.01 -20.34
N VAL A 7 -13.42 6.91 -20.47
CA VAL A 7 -12.46 7.24 -19.42
C VAL A 7 -12.63 8.71 -19.05
N SER A 8 -12.49 9.05 -17.77
CA SER A 8 -12.54 10.44 -17.31
C SER A 8 -11.56 10.70 -16.19
N ALA A 9 -11.17 11.96 -16.07
CA ALA A 9 -10.29 12.45 -15.03
C ALA A 9 -10.79 13.83 -14.62
N ARG A 10 -10.94 14.09 -13.32
CA ARG A 10 -11.34 15.43 -12.85
C ARG A 10 -10.75 15.76 -11.49
N ARG A 11 -10.57 17.05 -11.24
CA ARG A 11 -10.28 17.61 -9.92
C ARG A 11 -11.58 17.85 -9.16
N LEU A 12 -11.57 17.62 -7.86
CA LEU A 12 -12.70 17.86 -6.98
C LEU A 12 -12.24 18.13 -5.55
N THR A 13 -13.19 18.56 -4.71
CA THR A 13 -13.01 18.60 -3.26
C THR A 13 -13.82 17.45 -2.66
N GLU A 14 -13.18 16.58 -1.90
CA GLU A 14 -13.79 15.36 -1.36
C GLU A 14 -14.41 15.57 0.03
N LEU A 15 -14.92 14.49 0.62
CA LEU A 15 -15.55 14.49 1.94
C LEU A 15 -14.52 14.82 3.02
N GLY A 16 -14.61 16.04 3.54
CA GLY A 16 -13.65 16.57 4.51
C GLY A 16 -12.80 17.70 3.98
N GLY A 17 -13.16 18.26 2.81
CA GLY A 17 -12.64 19.53 2.32
C GLY A 17 -11.27 19.44 1.64
N ARG A 18 -10.76 18.23 1.39
CA ARG A 18 -9.46 18.05 0.74
C ARG A 18 -9.57 18.11 -0.78
N ASN A 19 -8.56 18.68 -1.41
CA ASN A 19 -8.41 18.61 -2.86
C ASN A 19 -8.02 17.19 -3.28
N ALA A 20 -8.64 16.69 -4.34
CA ALA A 20 -8.42 15.35 -4.83
C ALA A 20 -8.56 15.25 -6.36
N THR A 21 -7.97 14.19 -6.91
CA THR A 21 -8.17 13.74 -8.29
C THR A 21 -9.06 12.51 -8.29
N ALA A 22 -10.16 12.55 -9.05
CA ALA A 22 -10.90 11.35 -9.42
C ALA A 22 -10.50 10.89 -10.82
N LEU A 23 -10.10 9.62 -10.95
CA LEU A 23 -9.90 8.92 -12.21
C LEU A 23 -10.96 7.83 -12.34
N GLN A 24 -11.65 7.73 -13.47
CA GLN A 24 -12.72 6.75 -13.65
C GLN A 24 -12.72 6.11 -15.04
N THR A 25 -12.95 4.79 -15.09
CA THR A 25 -13.40 4.04 -16.27
C THR A 25 -14.84 3.55 -16.04
N GLU A 26 -15.38 2.73 -16.94
CA GLU A 26 -16.65 2.04 -16.73
C GLU A 26 -16.63 1.06 -15.56
N ASP A 27 -15.46 0.48 -15.26
CA ASP A 27 -15.30 -0.64 -14.33
C ASP A 27 -14.51 -0.27 -13.06
N LEU A 28 -13.75 0.82 -13.09
CA LEU A 28 -12.85 1.21 -12.00
C LEU A 28 -13.00 2.70 -11.64
N ARG A 29 -12.95 3.02 -10.35
CA ARG A 29 -12.88 4.37 -9.82
C ARG A 29 -11.73 4.49 -8.84
N VAL A 30 -10.98 5.58 -8.97
CA VAL A 30 -9.86 5.91 -8.09
C VAL A 30 -10.03 7.35 -7.60
N LEU A 31 -9.90 7.57 -6.31
CA LEU A 31 -9.86 8.91 -5.71
C LEU A 31 -8.53 9.09 -4.97
N VAL A 32 -7.74 10.06 -5.40
CA VAL A 32 -6.41 10.36 -4.85
C VAL A 32 -6.41 11.76 -4.24
N ASP A 33 -6.20 11.85 -2.95
CA ASP A 33 -6.13 13.10 -2.20
C ASP A 33 -4.73 13.73 -2.36
N ASP A 34 -4.69 15.06 -2.44
CA ASP A 34 -3.41 15.78 -2.48
C ASP A 34 -2.67 15.64 -1.14
N GLN A 35 -3.40 15.64 -0.02
CA GLN A 35 -2.83 15.45 1.31
C GLN A 35 -2.37 14.00 1.50
N GLY A 36 -1.05 13.80 1.60
CA GLY A 36 -0.43 12.48 1.80
C GLY A 36 -0.51 11.54 0.60
N GLY A 37 -1.03 12.00 -0.55
CA GLY A 37 -1.20 11.16 -1.73
C GLY A 37 -2.14 9.97 -1.51
N MET A 38 -3.06 10.09 -0.55
CA MET A 38 -3.94 9.02 -0.07
C MET A 38 -4.91 8.62 -1.17
N VAL A 39 -5.00 7.33 -1.45
CA VAL A 39 -6.01 6.74 -2.33
C VAL A 39 -7.14 6.29 -1.42
N SER A 40 -8.17 7.11 -1.30
CA SER A 40 -9.31 6.88 -0.40
C SER A 40 -10.38 6.00 -1.05
N GLU A 41 -10.39 5.94 -2.38
CA GLU A 41 -11.27 5.07 -3.15
C GLU A 41 -10.46 4.27 -4.18
N LEU A 42 -10.62 2.94 -4.13
CA LEU A 42 -10.37 2.05 -5.25
C LEU A 42 -11.60 1.15 -5.38
N SER A 43 -12.52 1.57 -6.24
CA SER A 43 -13.79 0.88 -6.41
C SER A 43 -13.88 0.16 -7.73
N SER A 44 -14.44 -1.06 -7.69
CA SER A 44 -14.74 -1.86 -8.87
C SER A 44 -16.25 -2.02 -9.02
N ARG A 45 -16.73 -2.16 -10.25
CA ARG A 45 -18.14 -2.40 -10.52
C ARG A 45 -18.59 -3.71 -9.85
N TYR A 46 -19.66 -3.64 -9.08
CA TYR A 46 -20.22 -4.77 -8.36
C TYR A 46 -21.75 -4.69 -8.35
N GLU A 47 -22.40 -5.74 -8.84
CA GLU A 47 -23.84 -5.77 -9.09
C GLU A 47 -24.34 -4.53 -9.86
N ARG A 48 -25.16 -3.67 -9.23
CA ARG A 48 -25.70 -2.43 -9.81
C ARG A 48 -24.92 -1.18 -9.42
N GLY A 49 -23.84 -1.32 -8.64
CA GLY A 49 -23.09 -0.23 -8.05
C GLY A 49 -21.58 -0.43 -8.12
N TYR A 50 -20.90 0.13 -7.13
CA TYR A 50 -19.46 0.05 -6.97
C TYR A 50 -19.16 -0.39 -5.54
N LEU A 51 -18.24 -1.33 -5.41
CA LEU A 51 -17.69 -1.76 -4.13
C LEU A 51 -16.34 -1.05 -3.97
N ASN A 52 -16.05 -0.42 -2.83
CA ASN A 52 -14.72 0.11 -2.51
C ASN A 52 -13.92 -0.93 -1.72
N ALA A 53 -12.66 -1.14 -2.09
CA ALA A 53 -11.76 -2.01 -1.33
C ALA A 53 -11.09 -1.29 -0.14
N HIS A 54 -10.86 0.01 -0.28
CA HIS A 54 -10.00 0.78 0.62
C HIS A 54 -10.69 1.12 1.94
N TRP A 55 -9.92 0.99 3.02
CA TRP A 55 -10.39 1.32 4.36
C TRP A 55 -10.54 2.84 4.52
N LEU A 56 -11.70 3.25 5.02
CA LEU A 56 -11.96 4.62 5.46
C LEU A 56 -12.15 4.59 6.99
N PRO A 57 -11.20 5.13 7.77
CA PRO A 57 -11.32 5.16 9.23
C PRO A 57 -12.56 5.92 9.66
N TRP A 58 -13.29 5.40 10.65
CA TRP A 58 -14.43 6.11 11.26
C TRP A 58 -14.02 7.43 11.91
N PHE A 59 -12.76 7.51 12.34
CA PHE A 59 -12.14 8.70 12.92
C PHE A 59 -11.48 9.61 11.89
N ARG A 60 -11.58 9.34 10.58
CA ARG A 60 -10.98 10.22 9.57
C ARG A 60 -11.55 11.63 9.71
N GLY A 61 -10.67 12.64 9.75
CA GLY A 61 -11.09 14.02 9.93
C GLY A 61 -11.94 14.51 8.74
N ASN A 62 -13.21 14.85 8.98
CA ASN A 62 -14.13 15.30 7.93
C ASN A 62 -14.61 16.76 8.13
N GLY A 63 -13.94 17.51 9.01
CA GLY A 63 -14.32 18.87 9.38
C GLY A 63 -13.88 19.97 8.42
N GLY A 64 -13.18 19.66 7.33
CA GLY A 64 -12.71 20.66 6.36
C GLY A 64 -11.44 21.42 6.74
N GLY A 65 -10.92 21.24 7.97
CA GLY A 65 -9.72 21.91 8.47
C GLY A 65 -8.50 21.02 8.49
N ASP A 66 -7.32 21.64 8.42
CA ASP A 66 -6.02 20.99 8.56
C ASP A 66 -5.80 20.44 9.97
N PHE A 67 -4.85 19.52 10.10
CA PHE A 67 -4.41 19.05 11.40
C PHE A 67 -3.74 20.18 12.20
N ASP A 68 -4.31 20.51 13.35
CA ASP A 68 -3.76 21.45 14.33
C ASP A 68 -3.38 20.65 15.58
N PRO A 69 -2.09 20.50 15.93
CA PRO A 69 -1.65 19.72 17.09
C PRO A 69 -2.31 20.16 18.40
N ALA A 70 -2.60 21.46 18.58
CA ALA A 70 -3.19 21.98 19.81
C ALA A 70 -4.68 21.61 19.93
N LYS A 71 -5.38 21.42 18.80
CA LYS A 71 -6.80 21.07 18.76
C LYS A 71 -7.05 19.58 18.62
N HIS A 72 -6.23 18.91 17.81
CA HIS A 72 -6.46 17.54 17.35
C HIS A 72 -5.48 16.54 17.99
N GLY A 73 -4.36 17.01 18.54
CA GLY A 73 -3.27 16.14 19.01
C GLY A 73 -3.66 15.18 20.14
N SER A 74 -4.59 15.56 21.01
CA SER A 74 -5.04 14.71 22.12
C SER A 74 -5.77 13.44 21.65
N PHE A 75 -6.49 13.51 20.52
CA PHE A 75 -7.27 12.39 19.99
C PHE A 75 -6.53 11.66 18.86
N TRP A 76 -6.02 12.39 17.85
CA TRP A 76 -5.36 11.74 16.70
C TRP A 76 -3.88 11.43 16.93
N LYS A 77 -3.21 12.11 17.87
CA LYS A 77 -1.78 11.91 18.23
C LYS A 77 -0.76 12.21 17.12
N ALA A 78 -1.13 12.11 15.84
CA ALA A 78 -0.29 12.44 14.69
C ALA A 78 -1.12 12.98 13.52
N LYS A 79 -0.49 13.84 12.70
CA LYS A 79 -1.09 14.37 11.46
C LYS A 79 -1.57 13.25 10.55
N LEU A 80 -0.74 12.22 10.34
CA LEU A 80 -1.08 11.05 9.54
C LEU A 80 -2.45 10.46 9.90
N LEU A 81 -2.69 10.20 11.19
CA LEU A 81 -3.93 9.55 11.64
C LEU A 81 -5.17 10.41 11.41
N TYR A 82 -5.04 11.74 11.32
CA TYR A 82 -6.15 12.64 11.03
C TYR A 82 -6.63 12.54 9.57
N HIS A 83 -5.73 12.22 8.63
CA HIS A 83 -6.06 12.17 7.19
C HIS A 83 -6.06 10.74 6.60
N LEU A 84 -5.59 9.75 7.35
CA LEU A 84 -5.37 8.37 6.92
C LEU A 84 -6.55 7.79 6.13
N ALA A 85 -6.27 7.19 4.98
CA ALA A 85 -7.24 6.39 4.23
C ALA A 85 -6.55 5.46 3.23
N GLY A 86 -7.16 4.30 3.02
CA GLY A 86 -6.85 3.38 1.93
C GLY A 86 -5.37 3.11 1.73
N ASN A 87 -4.85 3.60 0.60
CA ASN A 87 -3.48 3.33 0.15
C ASN A 87 -2.65 4.62 0.01
N PHE A 88 -1.38 4.61 0.43
CA PHE A 88 -0.48 5.76 0.27
C PHE A 88 1.01 5.38 0.26
N PRO A 89 1.87 6.18 -0.37
CA PRO A 89 3.32 5.98 -0.30
C PRO A 89 3.92 6.43 1.04
N CYS A 90 4.88 5.66 1.55
CA CYS A 90 5.66 5.98 2.75
C CYS A 90 7.13 6.22 2.40
N VAL A 91 7.59 7.47 2.38
CA VAL A 91 8.93 7.90 1.96
C VAL A 91 9.30 9.22 2.64
N PRO A 92 10.55 9.41 3.14
CA PRO A 92 11.69 8.49 3.16
C PRO A 92 11.70 7.54 4.38
N ASN A 93 10.57 7.45 5.06
CA ASN A 93 10.39 6.68 6.27
C ASN A 93 9.18 5.75 6.15
N PHE A 94 9.29 4.51 6.62
CA PHE A 94 8.19 3.58 6.84
C PHE A 94 8.25 3.04 8.28
N GLY A 95 7.37 3.56 9.14
CA GLY A 95 7.33 3.31 10.58
C GLY A 95 7.08 4.59 11.42
N PRO A 96 7.36 4.59 12.73
CA PRO A 96 7.14 5.75 13.61
C PRO A 96 8.02 6.95 13.25
N ASP A 97 7.68 8.12 13.80
CA ASP A 97 8.51 9.31 13.69
C ASP A 97 9.83 9.18 14.45
N HIS A 98 10.88 9.81 13.92
CA HIS A 98 12.19 9.84 14.54
C HIS A 98 13.10 10.85 13.81
N THR A 99 14.31 11.06 14.35
CA THR A 99 15.33 11.91 13.72
C THR A 99 16.49 11.06 13.21
N VAL A 100 16.87 11.24 11.94
CA VAL A 100 18.04 10.61 11.30
C VAL A 100 18.85 11.70 10.60
N ASP A 101 20.18 11.67 10.75
CA ASP A 101 21.10 12.65 10.15
C ASP A 101 20.73 14.12 10.47
N GLY A 102 20.10 14.36 11.61
CA GLY A 102 19.63 15.68 12.03
C GLY A 102 18.41 16.20 11.24
N VAL A 103 17.66 15.29 10.60
CA VAL A 103 16.39 15.52 9.89
C VAL A 103 15.28 14.79 10.62
N PHE A 104 14.20 15.50 10.95
CA PHE A 104 12.99 14.89 11.52
C PHE A 104 12.15 14.25 10.42
N LEU A 105 11.83 12.98 10.59
CA LEU A 105 10.96 12.21 9.69
C LEU A 105 9.66 11.90 10.42
N PRO A 106 8.49 12.33 9.90
CA PRO A 106 7.21 12.03 10.52
C PRO A 106 6.88 10.52 10.37
N PRO A 107 5.83 10.02 11.06
CA PRO A 107 5.43 8.63 10.93
C PRO A 107 5.10 8.34 9.47
N HIS A 108 5.70 7.31 8.89
CA HIS A 108 5.56 6.94 7.48
C HIS A 108 6.05 8.01 6.47
N GLY A 109 6.87 8.95 6.92
CA GLY A 109 7.61 9.86 6.04
C GLY A 109 6.77 11.00 5.46
N TRP A 110 7.45 11.90 4.75
CA TRP A 110 6.84 13.11 4.21
C TRP A 110 5.77 12.80 3.16
N SER A 111 5.96 11.76 2.34
CA SER A 111 5.00 11.43 1.29
C SER A 111 3.60 11.11 1.82
N ALA A 112 3.50 10.61 3.06
CA ALA A 112 2.24 10.30 3.73
C ALA A 112 1.67 11.49 4.55
N ASN A 113 2.47 12.53 4.82
CA ASN A 113 2.12 13.62 5.74
C ASN A 113 2.06 14.99 5.08
N GLU A 114 2.73 15.20 3.94
CA GLU A 114 2.76 16.49 3.26
C GLU A 114 1.75 16.55 2.12
N GLU A 115 1.42 17.77 1.70
CA GLU A 115 0.55 18.02 0.56
C GLU A 115 1.34 17.83 -0.75
N TRP A 116 0.80 17.01 -1.64
CA TRP A 116 1.30 16.85 -2.99
C TRP A 116 0.77 17.96 -3.88
N LYS A 117 1.67 18.65 -4.58
CA LYS A 117 1.29 19.64 -5.57
C LYS A 117 0.82 18.95 -6.84
N PHE A 118 -0.48 19.04 -7.12
CA PHE A 118 -1.05 18.67 -8.41
C PHE A 118 -0.39 19.48 -9.55
N GLN A 119 0.02 18.81 -10.62
CA GLN A 119 0.67 19.43 -11.78
C GLN A 119 -0.22 19.39 -13.01
N SER A 120 -0.72 18.21 -13.38
CA SER A 120 -1.50 18.04 -14.60
C SER A 120 -2.43 16.83 -14.55
N LEU A 121 -3.44 16.87 -15.41
CA LEU A 121 -4.45 15.84 -15.58
C LEU A 121 -4.69 15.64 -17.07
N HIS A 122 -4.73 14.38 -17.50
CA HIS A 122 -4.85 14.05 -18.91
C HIS A 122 -5.83 12.89 -19.12
N THR A 123 -6.57 12.97 -20.21
CA THR A 123 -7.44 11.92 -20.73
C THR A 123 -7.13 11.70 -22.21
N ASP A 124 -6.98 10.44 -22.61
CA ASP A 124 -6.83 10.00 -23.99
C ASP A 124 -7.95 9.00 -24.27
N GLU A 125 -9.04 9.49 -24.87
CA GLU A 125 -10.23 8.69 -25.15
C GLU A 125 -9.96 7.56 -26.16
N GLU A 126 -9.08 7.80 -27.15
CA GLU A 126 -8.72 6.79 -28.16
C GLU A 126 -7.99 5.60 -27.54
N ARG A 127 -7.12 5.88 -26.56
CA ARG A 127 -6.40 4.84 -25.81
C ARG A 127 -7.18 4.31 -24.61
N GLY A 128 -8.23 5.01 -24.18
CA GLY A 128 -8.97 4.75 -22.95
C GLY A 128 -8.14 5.02 -21.70
N LEU A 129 -7.23 5.99 -21.72
CA LEU A 129 -6.26 6.25 -20.66
C LEU A 129 -6.60 7.56 -19.92
N ALA A 130 -6.58 7.53 -18.60
CA ALA A 130 -6.55 8.73 -17.77
C ALA A 130 -5.38 8.67 -16.80
N TYR A 131 -4.71 9.79 -16.61
CA TYR A 131 -3.65 9.90 -15.62
C TYR A 131 -3.52 11.30 -15.04
N ALA A 132 -2.97 11.36 -13.83
CA ALA A 132 -2.64 12.58 -13.12
C ALA A 132 -1.17 12.59 -12.71
N LEU A 133 -0.58 13.77 -12.73
CA LEU A 133 0.78 14.03 -12.27
C LEU A 133 0.75 14.91 -11.03
N SER A 134 1.45 14.47 -9.98
CA SER A 134 1.64 15.25 -8.76
C SER A 134 3.11 15.23 -8.35
N THR A 135 3.56 16.28 -7.66
CA THR A 135 4.95 16.41 -7.19
C THR A 135 5.01 16.85 -5.75
N MET A 136 6.08 16.52 -5.06
CA MET A 136 6.37 16.99 -3.71
C MET A 136 7.87 17.24 -3.60
N GLU A 137 8.27 18.23 -2.80
CA GLU A 137 9.67 18.44 -2.41
C GLU A 137 9.81 18.13 -0.92
N SER A 138 10.94 17.58 -0.52
CA SER A 138 11.28 17.37 0.89
C SER A 138 11.24 18.70 1.65
N PRO A 139 10.61 18.77 2.84
CA PRO A 139 10.57 19.98 3.64
C PRO A 139 11.92 20.34 4.29
N ASP A 140 12.86 19.39 4.38
CA ASP A 140 14.19 19.61 4.98
C ASP A 140 15.30 19.56 3.91
N SER A 141 16.05 20.65 3.77
CA SER A 141 17.10 20.80 2.77
C SER A 141 18.33 19.91 2.99
N LYS A 142 18.51 19.31 4.17
CA LYS A 142 19.58 18.32 4.43
C LYS A 142 19.32 16.99 3.75
N MET A 143 18.07 16.70 3.39
CA MET A 143 17.69 15.53 2.62
C MET A 143 16.89 15.98 1.38
N PRO A 144 17.56 16.60 0.38
CA PRO A 144 16.93 17.29 -0.75
C PRO A 144 16.32 16.31 -1.76
N LEU A 145 15.25 15.63 -1.35
CA LEU A 145 14.50 14.69 -2.16
C LEU A 145 13.36 15.39 -2.89
N VAL A 146 13.16 15.01 -4.15
CA VAL A 146 12.00 15.42 -4.94
C VAL A 146 11.25 14.20 -5.41
N PHE A 147 9.93 14.27 -5.30
CA PHE A 147 9.03 13.19 -5.58
C PHE A 147 8.14 13.55 -6.75
N ARG A 148 7.96 12.61 -7.66
CA ARG A 148 7.02 12.72 -8.77
C ARG A 148 6.16 11.47 -8.80
N LYS A 149 4.84 11.65 -8.72
CA LYS A 149 3.86 10.57 -8.67
C LYS A 149 2.92 10.66 -9.88
N ILE A 150 2.78 9.55 -10.59
CA ILE A 150 1.81 9.36 -11.66
C ILE A 150 0.76 8.37 -11.18
N ASP A 151 -0.50 8.77 -11.17
CA ASP A 151 -1.64 7.87 -10.98
C ASP A 151 -2.32 7.67 -12.34
N ALA A 152 -2.51 6.43 -12.77
CA ALA A 152 -3.07 6.11 -14.08
C ALA A 152 -4.08 4.96 -14.03
N ILE A 153 -5.06 5.03 -14.91
CA ILE A 153 -6.04 3.97 -15.18
C ILE A 153 -6.22 3.79 -16.68
N GLN A 154 -6.54 2.56 -17.11
CA GLN A 154 -6.79 2.25 -18.51
C GLN A 154 -8.13 1.50 -18.65
N GLY A 155 -8.91 1.86 -19.66
CA GLY A 155 -10.19 1.21 -19.97
C GLY A 155 -10.00 -0.28 -20.23
N GLY A 156 -10.80 -1.10 -19.55
CA GLY A 156 -10.69 -2.56 -19.57
C GLY A 156 -9.67 -3.14 -18.59
N ASP A 157 -8.83 -2.31 -17.95
CA ASP A 157 -7.92 -2.75 -16.89
C ASP A 157 -8.54 -2.51 -15.52
N PRO A 158 -8.63 -3.53 -14.66
CA PRO A 158 -9.10 -3.36 -13.29
C PRO A 158 -7.99 -2.89 -12.35
N VAL A 159 -7.03 -2.10 -12.85
CA VAL A 159 -5.79 -1.75 -12.15
C VAL A 159 -5.62 -0.24 -12.04
N HIS A 160 -5.37 0.22 -10.81
CA HIS A 160 -4.78 1.53 -10.56
C HIS A 160 -3.26 1.38 -10.64
N TYR A 161 -2.68 1.96 -11.69
CA TYR A 161 -1.24 1.99 -11.89
C TYR A 161 -0.64 3.22 -11.23
N THR A 162 0.47 3.03 -10.53
CA THR A 162 1.20 4.13 -9.91
C THR A 162 2.69 4.04 -10.21
N SER A 163 3.26 5.17 -10.60
CA SER A 163 4.71 5.37 -10.64
C SER A 163 5.11 6.42 -9.62
N MET A 164 6.15 6.16 -8.84
CA MET A 164 6.73 7.12 -7.91
C MET A 164 8.24 7.21 -8.13
N GLU A 165 8.67 8.32 -8.70
CA GLU A 165 10.07 8.68 -8.82
C GLU A 165 10.53 9.42 -7.56
N VAL A 166 11.67 9.00 -7.02
CA VAL A 166 12.38 9.65 -5.93
C VAL A 166 13.73 10.14 -6.45
N GLN A 167 13.87 11.44 -6.61
CA GLN A 167 15.10 12.11 -7.04
C GLN A 167 15.86 12.65 -5.84
N ASN A 168 17.17 12.42 -5.79
CA ASN A 168 18.08 13.09 -4.87
C ASN A 168 18.78 14.25 -5.59
N ARG A 169 18.49 15.50 -5.21
CA ARG A 169 19.13 16.70 -5.76
C ARG A 169 20.44 17.06 -5.05
N GLY A 170 20.82 16.31 -4.02
CA GLY A 170 22.04 16.50 -3.25
C GLY A 170 23.27 15.89 -3.92
N ASN A 171 24.43 16.18 -3.34
CA ASN A 171 25.74 15.72 -3.82
C ASN A 171 26.23 14.44 -3.11
N THR A 172 25.48 13.94 -2.14
CA THR A 172 25.78 12.70 -1.41
C THR A 172 24.63 11.70 -1.59
N PRO A 173 24.90 10.38 -1.56
CA PRO A 173 23.84 9.38 -1.55
C PRO A 173 22.91 9.58 -0.36
N ILE A 174 21.61 9.34 -0.55
CA ILE A 174 20.61 9.36 0.52
C ILE A 174 20.04 7.96 0.67
N GLU A 175 20.10 7.44 1.89
CA GLU A 175 19.49 6.17 2.22
C GLU A 175 18.12 6.37 2.85
N ILE A 176 17.13 5.67 2.31
CA ILE A 176 15.73 5.72 2.72
C ILE A 176 15.22 4.29 2.98
N ASN A 177 14.10 4.19 3.69
CA ASN A 177 13.23 3.02 3.65
C ASN A 177 11.88 3.47 3.07
N ILE A 178 11.20 2.56 2.39
CA ILE A 178 10.05 2.92 1.55
C ILE A 178 9.01 1.83 1.61
N ALA A 179 7.74 2.21 1.66
CA ALA A 179 6.63 1.29 1.52
C ALA A 179 5.52 1.86 0.67
N TRP A 180 4.71 0.96 0.12
CA TRP A 180 3.38 1.24 -0.37
C TRP A 180 2.39 0.66 0.64
N HIS A 181 1.65 1.53 1.34
CA HIS A 181 0.84 1.15 2.50
C HIS A 181 -0.61 0.86 2.09
N ASN A 182 -0.89 -0.33 1.57
CA ASN A 182 -2.23 -0.70 1.10
C ASN A 182 -3.12 -1.16 2.25
N THR A 183 -4.19 -0.43 2.55
CA THR A 183 -5.13 -0.82 3.61
C THR A 183 -6.53 -1.10 3.05
N VAL A 184 -6.99 -2.33 3.21
CA VAL A 184 -8.35 -2.73 2.84
C VAL A 184 -9.28 -2.76 4.06
N GLY A 185 -10.56 -2.48 3.85
CA GLY A 185 -11.57 -2.43 4.90
C GLY A 185 -12.95 -2.87 4.41
N ALA A 186 -13.94 -2.83 5.30
CA ALA A 186 -15.34 -3.09 4.94
C ALA A 186 -15.84 -2.08 3.89
N PRO A 187 -16.71 -2.48 2.94
CA PRO A 187 -17.41 -3.77 2.89
C PRO A 187 -16.66 -4.87 2.13
N PHE A 188 -15.49 -4.59 1.53
CA PHE A 188 -14.70 -5.63 0.87
C PHE A 188 -14.05 -6.61 1.85
N LEU A 189 -13.45 -6.10 2.93
CA LEU A 189 -12.85 -6.94 3.96
C LEU A 189 -13.93 -7.47 4.91
N GLU A 190 -14.02 -8.79 5.03
CA GLU A 190 -14.86 -9.47 6.02
C GLU A 190 -14.19 -10.75 6.54
N ALA A 191 -14.79 -11.38 7.55
CA ALA A 191 -14.29 -12.64 8.05
C ALA A 191 -14.35 -13.72 6.96
N GLY A 192 -13.30 -14.53 6.83
CA GLY A 192 -13.18 -15.54 5.78
C GLY A 192 -12.46 -15.07 4.51
N CYS A 193 -12.15 -13.78 4.37
CA CYS A 193 -11.21 -13.33 3.34
C CYS A 193 -9.87 -14.09 3.44
N ARG A 194 -9.26 -14.37 2.29
CA ARG A 194 -8.00 -15.10 2.17
C ARG A 194 -6.85 -14.16 1.89
N ILE A 195 -5.77 -14.28 2.65
CA ILE A 195 -4.54 -13.50 2.52
C ILE A 195 -3.48 -14.36 1.85
N SER A 196 -2.79 -13.80 0.87
CA SER A 196 -1.71 -14.48 0.16
C SER A 196 -0.64 -13.47 -0.25
N GLY A 197 0.59 -13.92 -0.46
CA GLY A 197 1.66 -13.06 -0.96
C GLY A 197 2.87 -13.88 -1.37
N ALA A 198 3.67 -13.32 -2.27
CA ALA A 198 4.96 -13.88 -2.67
C ALA A 198 5.94 -13.90 -1.49
N ALA A 199 5.97 -15.00 -0.73
CA ALA A 199 6.99 -15.25 0.28
C ALA A 199 7.03 -16.73 0.66
N ASP A 200 8.22 -17.26 0.88
CA ASP A 200 8.47 -18.62 1.37
C ASP A 200 8.94 -18.65 2.85
N ARG A 201 9.24 -17.47 3.39
CA ARG A 201 9.68 -17.24 4.77
C ARG A 201 9.02 -15.99 5.31
N TRP A 202 8.55 -16.09 6.54
CA TRP A 202 7.88 -15.04 7.27
C TRP A 202 8.53 -14.87 8.64
N THR A 203 8.42 -13.67 9.19
CA THR A 203 8.88 -13.35 10.52
C THR A 203 7.98 -12.30 11.17
N THR A 204 7.84 -12.35 12.49
CA THR A 204 7.12 -11.34 13.26
C THR A 204 8.09 -10.29 13.81
N PRO A 205 7.65 -9.05 14.05
CA PRO A 205 8.51 -8.03 14.65
C PRO A 205 9.07 -8.48 16.01
N PRO A 206 10.32 -8.11 16.35
CA PRO A 206 10.88 -8.38 17.68
C PRO A 206 10.15 -7.56 18.75
N ALA A 207 10.51 -7.78 20.02
CA ALA A 207 10.03 -6.94 21.11
C ALA A 207 10.64 -5.53 21.07
N GLY A 208 10.00 -4.58 21.74
CA GLY A 208 10.44 -3.19 21.84
C GLY A 208 9.75 -2.26 20.84
N GLY A 209 8.56 -2.61 20.37
CA GLY A 209 7.83 -1.83 19.37
C GLY A 209 6.32 -1.82 19.57
N GLU A 210 5.61 -1.28 18.58
CA GLU A 210 4.15 -1.08 18.59
C GLU A 210 3.33 -2.36 18.92
N PHE A 211 3.89 -3.52 18.61
CA PHE A 211 3.18 -4.80 18.72
C PHE A 211 3.31 -5.45 20.10
N ASP A 212 4.14 -4.92 21.02
CA ASP A 212 4.41 -5.53 22.33
C ASP A 212 3.12 -5.83 23.11
N THR A 213 2.17 -4.90 23.09
CA THR A 213 0.91 -5.01 23.85
C THR A 213 -0.29 -5.39 23.00
N THR A 214 -0.16 -5.46 21.67
CA THR A 214 -1.31 -5.57 20.76
C THR A 214 -1.35 -6.88 19.98
N THR A 215 -0.21 -7.54 19.76
CA THR A 215 -0.16 -8.79 18.99
C THR A 215 -0.41 -10.03 19.85
N ARG A 216 -1.07 -11.03 19.26
CA ARG A 216 -1.15 -12.40 19.80
C ARG A 216 -0.01 -13.29 19.31
N LEU A 217 0.70 -12.91 18.25
CA LEU A 217 1.79 -13.70 17.69
C LEU A 217 3.01 -13.69 18.61
N ALA A 218 3.82 -14.75 18.55
CA ALA A 218 5.13 -14.76 19.17
C ALA A 218 5.99 -13.69 18.50
N GLN A 219 6.76 -12.92 19.27
CA GLN A 219 7.60 -11.83 18.75
C GLN A 219 8.96 -12.35 18.28
N GLY A 220 9.49 -11.79 17.19
CA GLY A 220 10.77 -12.17 16.59
C GLY A 220 10.81 -13.62 16.09
N ALA A 221 9.67 -14.18 15.74
CA ALA A 221 9.54 -15.60 15.42
C ALA A 221 9.48 -15.82 13.90
N ASP A 222 10.38 -16.67 13.40
CA ASP A 222 10.39 -17.09 12.00
C ASP A 222 9.43 -18.26 11.76
N PHE A 223 8.76 -18.25 10.61
CA PHE A 223 7.85 -19.31 10.20
C PHE A 223 7.74 -19.41 8.67
N LYS A 224 7.25 -20.55 8.17
CA LYS A 224 7.26 -20.84 6.73
C LYS A 224 5.98 -20.45 6.02
N THR A 225 4.84 -20.53 6.70
CA THR A 225 3.54 -20.34 6.05
C THR A 225 2.59 -19.59 6.96
N LEU A 226 1.74 -18.74 6.37
CA LEU A 226 0.71 -17.99 7.09
C LEU A 226 -0.27 -18.92 7.85
N GLN A 227 -0.40 -20.19 7.46
CA GLN A 227 -1.27 -21.17 8.13
C GLN A 227 -0.75 -21.63 9.50
N LYS A 228 0.52 -21.37 9.82
CA LYS A 228 1.17 -21.83 11.06
C LYS A 228 2.00 -20.72 11.71
N ALA A 229 1.44 -19.51 11.78
CA ALA A 229 2.10 -18.41 12.48
C ALA A 229 2.15 -18.71 14.00
N PRO A 230 3.31 -18.61 14.65
CA PRO A 230 3.48 -18.97 16.06
C PRO A 230 2.77 -17.98 16.98
N LEU A 231 2.09 -18.49 18.01
CA LEU A 231 1.41 -17.68 19.02
C LEU A 231 2.28 -17.46 20.26
N ARG A 232 2.11 -16.31 20.92
CA ARG A 232 2.86 -15.94 22.13
C ARG A 232 2.66 -16.93 23.28
N ASN A 233 1.44 -17.45 23.43
CA ASN A 233 1.08 -18.39 24.50
C ASN A 233 1.24 -19.86 24.09
N GLY A 234 2.01 -20.14 23.02
CA GLY A 234 2.18 -21.47 22.45
C GLY A 234 1.11 -21.83 21.42
N GLY A 235 1.41 -22.85 20.61
CA GLY A 235 0.59 -23.22 19.46
C GLY A 235 0.83 -22.32 18.24
N ALA A 236 -0.08 -22.40 17.28
CA ALA A 236 -0.03 -21.63 16.04
C ALA A 236 -1.43 -21.19 15.60
N ALA A 237 -1.50 -20.09 14.86
CA ALA A 237 -2.71 -19.60 14.22
C ALA A 237 -2.56 -19.60 12.69
N ASP A 238 -3.68 -19.83 12.01
CA ASP A 238 -3.79 -19.56 10.58
C ASP A 238 -4.13 -18.08 10.39
N ILE A 239 -3.13 -17.30 9.99
CA ILE A 239 -3.26 -15.89 9.63
C ILE A 239 -3.40 -15.68 8.11
N SER A 240 -3.58 -16.76 7.33
CA SER A 240 -4.00 -16.66 5.91
C SER A 240 -5.50 -16.43 5.76
N VAL A 241 -6.24 -16.42 6.88
CA VAL A 241 -7.69 -16.24 6.94
C VAL A 241 -8.02 -15.08 7.85
N VAL A 242 -8.79 -14.13 7.35
CA VAL A 242 -9.26 -13.00 8.15
C VAL A 242 -10.29 -13.50 9.18
N PRO A 243 -10.08 -13.32 10.50
CA PRO A 243 -10.88 -13.98 11.53
C PRO A 243 -12.12 -13.21 12.01
N GLY A 244 -12.37 -12.00 11.49
CA GLY A 244 -13.26 -11.04 12.14
C GLY A 244 -12.55 -10.25 13.25
N MET A 245 -13.31 -9.52 14.06
CA MET A 245 -12.77 -8.78 15.22
C MET A 245 -12.36 -9.76 16.32
N ILE A 246 -11.08 -9.79 16.66
CA ILE A 246 -10.50 -10.71 17.65
C ILE A 246 -9.78 -10.00 18.81
N GLY A 247 -9.76 -8.66 18.81
CA GLY A 247 -9.14 -7.87 19.88
C GLY A 247 -7.61 -7.81 19.81
N TYR A 248 -7.02 -8.04 18.63
CA TYR A 248 -5.57 -8.03 18.42
C TYR A 248 -5.17 -7.21 17.20
N THR A 249 -3.94 -6.72 17.24
CA THR A 249 -3.25 -6.13 16.09
C THR A 249 -1.97 -6.91 15.85
N ASP A 250 -1.97 -7.74 14.82
CA ASP A 250 -0.83 -8.60 14.48
C ASP A 250 0.01 -7.99 13.37
N MET A 251 1.28 -8.39 13.30
CA MET A 251 2.19 -8.04 12.21
C MET A 251 3.02 -9.25 11.80
N ALA A 252 3.10 -9.48 10.49
CA ALA A 252 3.96 -10.49 9.89
C ALA A 252 4.62 -9.93 8.64
N VAL A 253 5.91 -10.23 8.44
CA VAL A 253 6.68 -9.77 7.29
C VAL A 253 7.23 -10.98 6.54
N GLY A 254 6.93 -11.07 5.26
CA GLY A 254 7.41 -12.12 4.35
C GLY A 254 8.37 -11.55 3.33
N ALA A 255 9.51 -12.21 3.13
CA ALA A 255 10.48 -11.79 2.13
C ALA A 255 10.05 -12.20 0.72
N ILE A 256 10.10 -11.27 -0.24
CA ILE A 256 9.89 -11.59 -1.65
C ILE A 256 11.07 -12.46 -2.12
N PRO A 257 10.82 -13.63 -2.73
CA PRO A 257 11.89 -14.51 -3.19
C PRO A 257 12.85 -13.78 -4.14
N ALA A 258 14.16 -13.97 -3.94
CA ALA A 258 15.19 -13.26 -4.71
C ALA A 258 15.13 -13.52 -6.23
N GLN A 259 14.58 -14.66 -6.64
CA GLN A 259 14.42 -15.06 -8.04
C GLN A 259 13.05 -14.70 -8.62
N ALA A 260 12.20 -13.97 -7.87
CA ALA A 260 10.89 -13.58 -8.37
C ALA A 260 10.99 -12.42 -9.37
N ASP A 261 10.39 -12.60 -10.54
CA ASP A 261 10.22 -11.54 -11.54
C ASP A 261 9.16 -10.51 -11.11
N THR A 262 8.18 -10.95 -10.33
CA THR A 262 7.07 -10.13 -9.85
C THR A 262 6.87 -10.35 -8.36
N GLY A 263 6.89 -9.27 -7.59
CA GLY A 263 6.42 -9.28 -6.22
C GLY A 263 4.93 -9.00 -6.17
N TRP A 264 4.22 -9.67 -5.25
CA TRP A 264 2.78 -9.53 -5.13
C TRP A 264 2.25 -9.84 -3.72
N SER A 265 1.11 -9.24 -3.40
CA SER A 265 0.24 -9.57 -2.28
C SER A 265 -1.21 -9.63 -2.76
N ALA A 266 -2.06 -10.40 -2.09
CA ALA A 266 -3.45 -10.56 -2.45
C ALA A 266 -4.35 -10.72 -1.23
N VAL A 267 -5.52 -10.11 -1.32
CA VAL A 267 -6.68 -10.39 -0.47
C VAL A 267 -7.81 -10.83 -1.37
N VAL A 268 -8.35 -12.02 -1.14
CA VAL A 268 -9.52 -12.51 -1.86
C VAL A 268 -10.70 -12.53 -0.90
N ASN A 269 -11.82 -11.99 -1.34
CA ASN A 269 -13.11 -12.18 -0.68
C ASN A 269 -13.90 -13.27 -1.44
N PRO A 270 -14.04 -14.49 -0.88
CA PRO A 270 -14.80 -15.57 -1.51
C PRO A 270 -16.31 -15.35 -1.55
N ALA A 271 -16.88 -14.63 -0.59
CA ALA A 271 -18.32 -14.37 -0.54
C ALA A 271 -18.74 -13.34 -1.59
N LEU A 272 -17.94 -12.29 -1.79
CA LEU A 272 -18.17 -11.28 -2.84
C LEU A 272 -17.59 -11.69 -4.20
N LYS A 273 -16.78 -12.75 -4.27
CA LYS A 273 -16.05 -13.13 -5.50
C LYS A 273 -15.19 -12.00 -6.05
N MET A 274 -14.54 -11.26 -5.15
CA MET A 274 -13.67 -10.12 -5.47
C MET A 274 -12.23 -10.41 -5.06
N ALA A 275 -11.27 -9.94 -5.87
CA ALA A 275 -9.84 -10.02 -5.59
C ALA A 275 -9.22 -8.62 -5.56
N TYR A 276 -8.46 -8.33 -4.50
CA TYR A 276 -7.59 -7.17 -4.37
C TYR A 276 -6.15 -7.66 -4.45
N ILE A 277 -5.38 -7.20 -5.43
CA ILE A 277 -4.03 -7.71 -5.69
C ILE A 277 -3.08 -6.55 -5.91
N CYS A 278 -1.96 -6.57 -5.21
CA CYS A 278 -0.86 -5.64 -5.45
C CYS A 278 0.25 -6.31 -6.25
N LEU A 279 0.86 -5.57 -7.17
CA LEU A 279 1.92 -6.03 -8.06
C LEU A 279 3.02 -4.99 -8.17
N PHE A 280 4.27 -5.44 -8.25
CA PHE A 280 5.45 -4.62 -8.46
C PHE A 280 6.59 -5.47 -9.05
N PRO A 281 7.59 -4.85 -9.69
CA PRO A 281 8.78 -5.57 -10.15
C PRO A 281 9.45 -6.32 -9.01
N GLY A 282 9.62 -7.64 -9.15
CA GLY A 282 10.28 -8.47 -8.16
C GLY A 282 11.80 -8.25 -8.17
N PRO A 283 12.54 -8.79 -7.17
CA PRO A 283 13.98 -8.59 -7.06
C PRO A 283 14.78 -8.98 -8.31
N HIS A 284 14.33 -10.01 -9.06
CA HIS A 284 14.97 -10.45 -10.31
C HIS A 284 14.48 -9.66 -11.54
N GLY A 285 13.19 -9.31 -11.59
CA GLY A 285 12.56 -8.68 -12.75
C GLY A 285 12.75 -7.16 -12.85
N ARG A 286 13.36 -6.52 -11.85
CA ARG A 286 13.50 -5.06 -11.78
C ARG A 286 14.66 -4.51 -12.60
N LEU A 287 14.52 -3.28 -13.10
CA LEU A 287 15.61 -2.51 -13.71
C LEU A 287 16.55 -1.91 -12.64
N GLU A 288 17.78 -1.56 -13.03
CA GLU A 288 18.78 -0.99 -12.10
C GLU A 288 18.32 0.33 -11.46
N ASN A 289 17.57 1.14 -12.20
CA ASN A 289 17.01 2.40 -11.72
C ASN A 289 15.68 2.23 -10.96
N GLU A 290 15.22 1.00 -10.72
CA GLU A 290 13.98 0.75 -10.00
C GLU A 290 14.20 0.53 -8.50
N ILE A 291 13.25 0.99 -7.70
CA ILE A 291 13.11 0.59 -6.30
C ILE A 291 12.39 -0.76 -6.30
N GLY A 292 13.10 -1.85 -5.98
CA GLY A 292 12.44 -3.14 -5.80
C GLY A 292 12.07 -3.36 -4.34
N LEU A 293 10.76 -3.41 -4.09
CA LEU A 293 10.20 -3.79 -2.79
C LEU A 293 10.55 -5.24 -2.48
N THR A 294 10.96 -5.50 -1.25
CA THR A 294 11.56 -6.77 -0.83
C THR A 294 10.73 -7.51 0.22
N PHE A 295 9.64 -6.90 0.69
CA PHE A 295 8.77 -7.49 1.68
C PHE A 295 7.28 -7.34 1.36
N ASN A 296 6.52 -8.36 1.76
CA ASN A 296 5.09 -8.29 2.08
C ASN A 296 4.97 -8.08 3.59
N ALA A 297 4.45 -6.94 4.04
CA ALA A 297 4.17 -6.62 5.43
C ALA A 297 2.65 -6.65 5.67
N LEU A 298 2.21 -7.57 6.52
CA LEU A 298 0.81 -7.77 6.86
C LEU A 298 0.51 -7.10 8.20
N TRP A 299 -0.14 -5.93 8.16
CA TRP A 299 -0.64 -5.25 9.36
C TRP A 299 -2.10 -5.62 9.58
N MET A 300 -2.34 -6.51 10.54
CA MET A 300 -3.65 -7.15 10.76
C MET A 300 -4.35 -6.49 11.93
N GLN A 301 -5.14 -5.43 11.66
CA GLN A 301 -5.79 -4.60 12.65
C GLN A 301 -7.22 -5.08 12.91
N TYR A 302 -7.39 -5.93 13.91
CA TYR A 302 -8.66 -6.59 14.25
C TYR A 302 -9.12 -6.27 15.69
N GLY A 303 -8.89 -5.02 16.12
CA GLY A 303 -9.39 -4.49 17.38
C GLY A 303 -8.38 -4.46 18.54
N GLY A 304 -7.07 -4.46 18.27
CA GLY A 304 -6.03 -4.58 19.30
C GLY A 304 -5.57 -3.28 19.97
N ARG A 305 -6.13 -2.12 19.66
CA ARG A 305 -5.62 -0.81 20.10
C ARG A 305 -6.62 -0.09 21.01
N PRO A 306 -6.55 -0.26 22.33
CA PRO A 306 -7.49 0.34 23.27
C PRO A 306 -7.14 1.80 23.59
N PHE A 307 -6.92 2.63 22.56
CA PHE A 307 -6.51 4.02 22.71
C PHE A 307 -6.92 4.86 21.51
N THR A 308 -7.04 6.18 21.71
CA THR A 308 -7.42 7.08 20.62
C THR A 308 -6.33 7.15 19.53
N PRO A 309 -6.67 7.31 18.24
CA PRO A 309 -8.04 7.43 17.70
C PRO A 309 -8.70 6.08 17.37
N TRP A 310 -8.02 4.94 17.59
CA TRP A 310 -8.54 3.60 17.27
C TRP A 310 -9.78 3.26 18.10
N ALA A 311 -9.77 3.66 19.37
CA ALA A 311 -10.88 3.62 20.30
C ALA A 311 -11.46 5.05 20.53
N PRO A 312 -12.74 5.18 20.95
CA PRO A 312 -13.38 6.47 21.19
C PRO A 312 -12.81 7.25 22.38
N PHE A 313 -12.13 6.57 23.30
CA PHE A 313 -11.41 7.17 24.44
C PHE A 313 -10.26 6.24 24.86
N GLU A 314 -9.30 6.75 25.64
CA GLU A 314 -8.18 5.96 26.17
C GLU A 314 -8.68 4.80 27.05
N GLY A 315 -8.25 3.57 26.75
CA GLY A 315 -8.74 2.34 27.40
C GLY A 315 -10.07 1.81 26.85
N GLY A 316 -10.68 2.48 25.88
CA GLY A 316 -11.92 2.03 25.23
C GLY A 316 -11.72 0.86 24.27
N SER A 317 -12.82 0.34 23.72
CA SER A 317 -12.79 -0.69 22.69
C SER A 317 -12.37 -0.10 21.34
N ASP A 318 -11.41 -0.74 20.68
CA ASP A 318 -11.03 -0.43 19.32
C ASP A 318 -12.17 -0.73 18.34
N LEU A 319 -12.49 0.24 17.48
CA LEU A 319 -13.57 0.14 16.50
C LEU A 319 -13.06 -0.12 15.08
N THR A 320 -11.76 -0.42 14.92
CA THR A 320 -11.11 -0.54 13.63
C THR A 320 -10.92 -1.99 13.22
N TYR A 321 -11.47 -2.32 12.05
CA TYR A 321 -11.31 -3.58 11.36
C TYR A 321 -10.75 -3.34 9.96
N CYS A 322 -9.44 -3.55 9.79
CA CYS A 322 -8.78 -3.38 8.51
C CYS A 322 -7.55 -4.29 8.37
N LEU A 323 -7.03 -4.40 7.16
CA LEU A 323 -5.86 -5.20 6.84
C LEU A 323 -4.92 -4.40 5.94
N GLY A 324 -3.71 -4.16 6.43
CA GLY A 324 -2.57 -3.73 5.64
C GLY A 324 -1.96 -4.89 4.86
N THR A 325 -1.86 -4.75 3.54
CA THR A 325 -1.06 -5.61 2.64
C THR A 325 0.05 -4.76 2.05
N GLU A 326 0.98 -4.38 2.91
CA GLU A 326 1.94 -3.33 2.65
C GLU A 326 3.16 -3.93 1.95
N ASN A 327 3.72 -3.21 0.99
CA ASN A 327 4.85 -3.70 0.22
C ASN A 327 6.02 -2.75 0.41
N SER A 328 7.15 -3.25 0.91
CA SER A 328 8.19 -2.37 1.44
C SER A 328 9.61 -2.83 1.15
N VAL A 329 10.52 -1.86 1.23
CA VAL A 329 11.92 -2.04 1.61
C VAL A 329 12.03 -1.44 3.00
N GLY A 330 11.90 -2.27 4.04
CA GLY A 330 11.86 -1.82 5.42
C GLY A 330 12.06 -2.98 6.40
N ALA A 331 12.72 -2.69 7.52
CA ALA A 331 12.84 -3.63 8.63
C ALA A 331 11.55 -3.56 9.46
N TYR A 332 10.53 -4.33 9.08
CA TYR A 332 9.16 -4.16 9.58
C TYR A 332 8.65 -2.74 9.31
N ALA A 333 7.74 -2.24 10.14
CA ALA A 333 7.30 -0.84 10.17
C ALA A 333 8.01 -0.06 11.30
N TYR A 334 9.33 -0.26 11.49
CA TYR A 334 10.10 0.35 12.59
C TYR A 334 10.89 1.61 12.20
N GLY A 335 10.76 2.06 10.96
CA GLY A 335 11.33 3.31 10.49
C GLY A 335 12.76 3.19 9.97
N LEU A 336 13.21 4.27 9.34
CA LEU A 336 14.52 4.37 8.70
C LEU A 336 15.69 4.12 9.67
N ALA A 337 15.69 4.72 10.87
CA ALA A 337 16.76 4.50 11.84
C ALA A 337 16.98 3.00 12.13
N TYR A 338 15.89 2.29 12.46
CA TYR A 338 15.95 0.86 12.74
C TYR A 338 16.38 0.06 11.51
N ALA A 339 15.90 0.41 10.31
CA ALA A 339 16.30 -0.23 9.07
C ALA A 339 17.81 -0.07 8.76
N ARG A 340 18.41 1.08 9.11
CA ARG A 340 19.85 1.32 8.97
C ARG A 340 20.69 0.49 9.94
N GLU A 341 20.16 0.18 11.10
CA GLU A 341 20.83 -0.73 12.06
C GLU A 341 20.65 -2.19 11.64
N HIS A 342 19.48 -2.52 11.08
CA HIS A 342 19.09 -3.87 10.67
C HIS A 342 19.01 -3.96 9.15
N ARG A 343 20.18 -3.87 8.51
CA ARG A 343 20.35 -3.78 7.04
C ARG A 343 19.69 -4.90 6.24
N LYS A 344 19.44 -6.03 6.89
CA LYS A 344 18.73 -7.17 6.31
C LYS A 344 17.80 -7.80 7.33
N ILE A 345 16.63 -8.22 6.86
CA ILE A 345 15.77 -9.20 7.54
C ILE A 345 15.44 -10.30 6.53
N LEU A 346 15.43 -11.57 6.96
CA LEU A 346 15.21 -12.71 6.07
C LEU A 346 16.09 -12.65 4.79
N ASP A 347 17.35 -12.24 4.93
CA ASP A 347 18.35 -12.08 3.87
C ASP A 347 18.07 -10.99 2.81
N ALA A 348 16.93 -10.29 2.92
CA ALA A 348 16.54 -9.20 2.03
C ALA A 348 16.88 -7.82 2.61
N PRO A 349 17.25 -6.83 1.77
CA PRO A 349 17.63 -5.50 2.23
C PRO A 349 16.42 -4.73 2.79
N THR A 350 16.70 -3.87 3.77
CA THR A 350 15.69 -3.06 4.50
C THR A 350 15.80 -1.56 4.21
N THR A 351 16.80 -1.17 3.42
CA THR A 351 16.97 0.20 2.91
C THR A 351 17.24 0.19 1.41
N VAL A 352 17.01 1.34 0.78
CA VAL A 352 17.42 1.62 -0.61
C VAL A 352 18.19 2.93 -0.64
N THR A 353 19.23 2.98 -1.47
CA THR A 353 20.03 4.19 -1.68
C THR A 353 19.58 4.92 -2.94
N ILE A 354 19.30 6.21 -2.82
CA ILE A 354 19.09 7.14 -3.94
C ILE A 354 20.43 7.83 -4.23
N PRO A 355 21.09 7.53 -5.37
CA PRO A 355 22.39 8.11 -5.69
C PRO A 355 22.32 9.64 -5.82
N PRO A 356 23.43 10.36 -5.59
CA PRO A 356 23.46 11.81 -5.74
C PRO A 356 23.10 12.21 -7.17
N GLN A 357 22.36 13.33 -7.30
CA GLN A 357 21.94 13.89 -8.58
C GLN A 357 21.25 12.88 -9.52
N SER A 358 20.58 11.88 -8.94
CA SER A 358 19.96 10.78 -9.67
C SER A 358 18.58 10.46 -9.10
N SER A 359 17.84 9.59 -9.80
CA SER A 359 16.54 9.12 -9.35
C SER A 359 16.45 7.60 -9.33
N ARG A 360 15.49 7.11 -8.53
CA ARG A 360 14.99 5.74 -8.57
C ARG A 360 13.48 5.78 -8.72
N ILE A 361 12.91 4.79 -9.40
CA ILE A 361 11.47 4.74 -9.70
C ILE A 361 10.86 3.49 -9.08
N LEU A 362 9.78 3.66 -8.31
CA LEU A 362 8.92 2.57 -7.90
C LEU A 362 7.71 2.49 -8.84
N ARG A 363 7.50 1.34 -9.47
CA ARG A 363 6.26 1.06 -10.23
C ARG A 363 5.41 0.06 -9.47
N TYR A 364 4.12 0.35 -9.44
CA TYR A 364 3.17 -0.34 -8.60
C TYR A 364 1.83 -0.47 -9.30
N GLY A 365 1.14 -1.58 -9.08
CA GLY A 365 -0.21 -1.82 -9.57
C GLY A 365 -1.10 -2.32 -8.46
N THR A 366 -2.29 -1.74 -8.33
CA THR A 366 -3.33 -2.23 -7.42
C THR A 366 -4.54 -2.64 -8.24
N LEU A 367 -4.73 -3.95 -8.37
CA LEU A 367 -5.86 -4.57 -9.05
C LEU A 367 -7.04 -4.75 -8.10
N PHE A 368 -8.24 -4.41 -8.57
CA PHE A 368 -9.47 -4.74 -7.86
C PHE A 368 -10.60 -5.13 -8.83
N ALA A 369 -10.98 -6.41 -8.82
CA ALA A 369 -11.96 -6.95 -9.76
C ALA A 369 -12.70 -8.20 -9.26
N PRO A 370 -13.87 -8.49 -9.85
CA PRO A 370 -14.53 -9.77 -9.67
C PRO A 370 -13.76 -10.91 -10.37
N TYR A 371 -13.90 -12.12 -9.86
CA TYR A 371 -13.43 -13.35 -10.53
C TYR A 371 -14.57 -14.37 -10.67
N GLY A 372 -14.45 -15.24 -11.67
CA GLY A 372 -15.46 -16.26 -11.96
C GLY A 372 -15.29 -17.55 -11.14
N GLY A 373 -16.41 -18.18 -10.78
CA GLY A 373 -16.43 -19.51 -10.17
C GLY A 373 -15.89 -19.54 -8.73
N SER A 374 -15.08 -20.55 -8.41
CA SER A 374 -14.48 -20.76 -7.09
C SER A 374 -12.96 -20.81 -7.10
N VAL A 375 -12.34 -20.42 -8.23
CA VAL A 375 -10.91 -20.66 -8.50
C VAL A 375 -9.99 -19.98 -7.48
N LEU A 376 -10.38 -18.82 -6.94
CA LEU A 376 -9.61 -18.08 -5.93
C LEU A 376 -10.18 -18.21 -4.50
N ASP A 377 -11.19 -19.05 -4.24
CA ASP A 377 -11.88 -19.11 -2.93
C ASP A 377 -10.97 -19.52 -1.76
N SER A 378 -9.85 -20.18 -2.08
CA SER A 378 -8.82 -20.58 -1.12
C SER A 378 -7.61 -19.65 -1.10
N GLY A 379 -7.68 -18.51 -1.81
CA GLY A 379 -6.57 -17.57 -1.98
C GLY A 379 -5.80 -17.78 -3.29
N VAL A 380 -4.72 -17.04 -3.43
CA VAL A 380 -3.84 -17.05 -4.61
C VAL A 380 -2.55 -17.78 -4.25
N SER A 381 -2.17 -18.81 -5.00
CA SER A 381 -0.92 -19.54 -4.79
C SER A 381 0.24 -18.99 -5.60
N HIS A 382 -0.04 -18.40 -6.75
CA HIS A 382 0.97 -17.85 -7.65
C HIS A 382 0.35 -16.78 -8.56
N ILE A 383 1.16 -15.80 -8.97
CA ILE A 383 0.79 -14.82 -10.00
C ILE A 383 1.88 -14.81 -11.07
N ALA A 384 1.44 -14.96 -12.31
CA ALA A 384 2.26 -14.77 -13.49
C ALA A 384 1.78 -13.53 -14.26
N VAL A 385 2.73 -12.81 -14.84
CA VAL A 385 2.48 -11.66 -15.72
C VAL A 385 2.83 -12.05 -17.13
N GLU A 386 1.89 -11.86 -18.04
CA GLU A 386 2.06 -11.99 -19.48
C GLU A 386 1.73 -10.67 -20.17
N GLU A 387 1.94 -10.60 -21.49
CA GLU A 387 1.53 -9.44 -22.27
C GLU A 387 0.02 -9.18 -22.09
N ARG A 388 -0.29 -8.05 -21.45
CA ARG A 388 -1.66 -7.57 -21.20
C ARG A 388 -2.51 -8.52 -20.35
N LYS A 389 -1.90 -9.41 -19.56
CA LYS A 389 -2.61 -10.30 -18.64
C LYS A 389 -1.90 -10.45 -17.30
N ILE A 390 -2.70 -10.45 -16.24
CA ILE A 390 -2.31 -10.95 -14.91
C ILE A 390 -3.04 -12.28 -14.71
N ILE A 391 -2.28 -13.36 -14.49
CA ILE A 391 -2.80 -14.71 -14.31
C ILE A 391 -2.60 -15.11 -12.85
N CYS A 392 -3.70 -15.30 -12.14
CA CYS A 392 -3.70 -15.72 -10.73
C CYS A 392 -4.05 -17.20 -10.66
N GLU A 393 -3.13 -18.00 -10.12
CA GLU A 393 -3.36 -19.42 -9.85
C GLU A 393 -3.97 -19.59 -8.47
N GLY A 394 -4.99 -20.45 -8.39
CA GLY A 394 -5.63 -20.82 -7.13
C GLY A 394 -5.91 -22.32 -7.09
N THR A 395 -6.86 -22.74 -6.25
CA THR A 395 -7.15 -24.18 -6.11
C THR A 395 -7.92 -24.69 -7.34
N GLY A 396 -7.23 -25.48 -8.17
CA GLY A 396 -7.85 -26.20 -9.30
C GLY A 396 -8.01 -25.40 -10.59
N GLY A 397 -7.40 -24.21 -10.71
CA GLY A 397 -7.47 -23.44 -11.95
C GLY A 397 -6.76 -22.10 -11.92
N LYS A 398 -7.08 -21.26 -12.91
CA LYS A 398 -6.53 -19.91 -13.08
C LYS A 398 -7.65 -18.88 -13.28
N ALA A 399 -7.50 -17.71 -12.66
CA ALA A 399 -8.24 -16.49 -13.02
C ALA A 399 -7.33 -15.57 -13.82
N THR A 400 -7.85 -14.93 -14.86
CA THR A 400 -7.08 -14.04 -15.74
C THR A 400 -7.74 -12.68 -15.81
N PHE A 401 -6.95 -11.63 -15.59
CA PHE A 401 -7.37 -10.24 -15.69
C PHE A 401 -6.63 -9.55 -16.84
N SER A 402 -7.35 -8.79 -17.67
CA SER A 402 -6.73 -7.94 -18.70
C SER A 402 -6.03 -6.77 -18.00
N ALA A 403 -4.71 -6.70 -18.09
CA ALA A 403 -3.92 -5.65 -17.43
C ALA A 403 -2.46 -5.68 -17.89
N ASP A 404 -1.79 -4.53 -17.85
CA ASP A 404 -0.35 -4.42 -18.07
C ASP A 404 0.44 -4.67 -16.78
N GLY A 405 0.67 -5.95 -16.45
CA GLY A 405 1.50 -6.31 -15.29
C GLY A 405 3.00 -6.00 -15.47
N ASN A 406 3.46 -5.68 -16.67
CA ASN A 406 4.86 -5.33 -16.96
C ASN A 406 5.15 -3.82 -16.85
N PHE A 407 4.11 -3.04 -16.53
CA PHE A 407 4.15 -1.58 -16.37
C PHE A 407 4.69 -0.83 -17.59
N GLN A 408 4.48 -1.35 -18.80
CA GLN A 408 4.85 -0.67 -20.04
C GLN A 408 4.09 0.66 -20.21
N LEU A 409 2.83 0.72 -19.79
CA LEU A 409 2.00 1.93 -19.74
C LEU A 409 2.69 3.03 -18.93
N LEU A 410 3.15 2.70 -17.71
CA LEU A 410 3.85 3.65 -16.84
C LEU A 410 5.20 4.06 -17.44
N LYS A 411 5.97 3.10 -17.95
CA LYS A 411 7.26 3.36 -18.62
C LYS A 411 7.12 4.33 -19.79
N ASP A 412 6.03 4.23 -20.55
CA ASP A 412 5.75 5.14 -21.67
C ASP A 412 5.30 6.53 -21.18
N LEU A 413 4.51 6.60 -20.11
CA LEU A 413 4.10 7.88 -19.49
C LEU A 413 5.29 8.62 -18.89
N GLU A 414 6.16 7.92 -18.16
CA GLU A 414 7.37 8.47 -17.56
C GLU A 414 8.28 9.14 -18.59
N LYS A 415 8.43 8.55 -19.79
CA LYS A 415 9.21 9.11 -20.90
C LYS A 415 8.57 10.30 -21.58
N ARG A 416 7.24 10.44 -21.51
CA ARG A 416 6.50 11.57 -22.11
C ARG A 416 6.48 12.79 -21.21
N ILE A 417 6.49 12.55 -19.91
CA ILE A 417 6.33 13.57 -18.87
C ILE A 417 7.68 13.99 -18.28
N GLY A 418 8.68 13.09 -18.30
CA GLY A 418 10.07 13.41 -18.00
C GLY A 418 10.75 14.05 -19.19
#